data_AF-A0A951WH16-F1
#
_entry.id   AF-A0A951WH16-F1
#
_cell.length_a   1.000
_cell.length_b   1.000
_cell.length_c   1.000
_cell.angle_alpha   90.00
_cell.angle_beta   90.00
_cell.angle_gamma   90.00
#
_symmetry.space_group_name_H-M   'P 1'
#
loop_
_entity.id
_entity.type
_entity.pdbx_description
1 polymer ?
#
loop_
_entity_poly.entity_id
_entity_poly.type
_entity_poly.pdbx_seq_one_letter_code
_entity_poly.pdbx_strand_id
1 'polypeptide(L)'
;MSSFRSGSIYRNSFIEIKNSDSPFLLLMLLLAAAATIMPQEIVAALLATVVFFSLVKVGGRRFNLLISVLLLQLTSSAMDPVIRVTVIGWSFVSLIWFGFVDNKEITEDGEKPETKAFETTNSTQLPAGLVWLFIFTVFSMTLSSLLSIGPIKALSATFRQLIFFVFVWLTYNNIRSFKDVKLVLYSLIFMGALNAYGIFHTILSEGITAATLVAGPIRFIGFFKYINMNFAGTTIAIASVLLLILTHLTNSKNNSEPAANNPTADGQTEEAHLPANNEKHIPFVKIINVLFTIVLFLFVLISNSRASMLVALLGFLFFFLIVHPKSRIILAGAVALITFSVILIPPVHDFVFLIFRAQNFLNIRDYLWAMSWDVIKDNPFFGTGPDLFKDYFYRYMTAPEGSYAHYMITNLYLEAGDSGLSHNFLLFRLTEVGIGGLITALWMPGAFFFYCGKTLRLLKKKNRNGYIIVAGITALGVGMVARTMFESIGLLTHGWLMVDLPFWLCFLVVIFYYQRFSENKNPVKNG
;
A
#
# COMPACT_ATOMS: atom_id res chain seq x y z
N MET A 1 -60.15 -27.75 30.73
CA MET A 1 -58.82 -27.24 31.15
C MET A 1 -58.11 -26.73 29.91
N SER A 2 -58.09 -25.41 29.78
CA SER A 2 -57.53 -24.63 28.68
C SER A 2 -56.05 -24.33 28.93
N SER A 3 -55.15 -24.68 28.02
CA SER A 3 -53.78 -24.16 28.01
C SER A 3 -53.57 -23.24 26.80
N PHE A 4 -53.56 -21.94 27.10
CA PHE A 4 -53.08 -20.89 26.22
C PHE A 4 -51.58 -21.09 25.95
N ARG A 5 -51.18 -21.38 24.71
CA ARG A 5 -49.81 -21.16 24.24
C ARG A 5 -49.74 -19.75 23.66
N SER A 6 -49.09 -18.85 24.40
CA SER A 6 -48.77 -17.51 23.93
C SER A 6 -47.73 -17.60 22.81
N GLY A 7 -48.10 -17.10 21.63
CA GLY A 7 -47.17 -16.82 20.55
C GLY A 7 -46.40 -15.54 20.84
N SER A 8 -45.07 -15.61 20.85
CA SER A 8 -44.19 -14.45 20.75
C SER A 8 -43.84 -14.19 19.28
N ILE A 9 -44.80 -13.60 18.57
CA ILE A 9 -44.58 -12.97 17.27
C ILE A 9 -44.02 -11.57 17.53
N TYR A 10 -43.02 -11.15 16.76
CA TYR A 10 -42.32 -9.85 16.75
C TYR A 10 -41.26 -9.63 17.83
N ARG A 11 -40.11 -10.30 17.70
CA ARG A 11 -38.83 -9.73 18.15
C ARG A 11 -38.28 -8.88 17.01
N ASN A 12 -38.48 -7.58 17.11
CA ASN A 12 -37.91 -6.58 16.21
C ASN A 12 -36.41 -6.83 16.02
N SER A 13 -36.02 -7.15 14.79
CA SER A 13 -34.65 -7.08 14.30
C SER A 13 -34.23 -5.62 14.13
N PHE A 14 -34.19 -4.89 15.25
CA PHE A 14 -33.29 -3.76 15.35
C PHE A 14 -31.89 -4.35 15.50
N ILE A 15 -31.00 -3.92 14.62
CA ILE A 15 -29.56 -4.18 14.71
C ILE A 15 -29.14 -3.73 16.11
N GLU A 16 -28.96 -4.68 17.01
CA GLU A 16 -28.27 -4.47 18.27
C GLU A 16 -26.82 -4.19 17.89
N ILE A 17 -26.52 -2.92 17.61
CA ILE A 17 -25.16 -2.41 17.50
C ILE A 17 -24.60 -2.57 18.91
N LYS A 18 -24.04 -3.76 19.20
CA LYS A 18 -23.26 -3.99 20.40
C LYS A 18 -22.23 -2.87 20.49
N ASN A 19 -22.11 -2.28 21.68
CA ASN A 19 -21.31 -1.11 22.09
C ASN A 19 -19.80 -1.10 21.70
N SER A 20 -19.33 -1.91 20.76
CA SER A 20 -17.94 -1.93 20.27
C SER A 20 -17.56 -0.77 19.34
N ASP A 21 -18.53 0.03 18.88
CA ASP A 21 -18.29 1.10 17.90
C ASP A 21 -18.11 2.50 18.54
N SER A 22 -18.38 2.65 19.84
CA SER A 22 -18.18 3.91 20.58
C SER A 22 -16.72 4.36 20.78
N PRO A 23 -15.71 3.47 20.93
CA PRO A 23 -14.33 3.92 21.15
C PRO A 23 -13.69 4.48 19.87
N PHE A 24 -14.19 4.14 18.68
CA PHE A 24 -13.68 4.65 17.40
C PHE A 24 -14.08 6.11 17.17
N LEU A 25 -15.34 6.48 17.46
CA LEU A 25 -15.80 7.86 17.36
C LEU A 25 -15.10 8.74 18.40
N LEU A 26 -14.91 8.22 19.62
CA LEU A 26 -14.18 8.89 20.69
C LEU A 26 -12.70 9.11 20.33
N LEU A 27 -12.06 8.13 19.68
CA LEU A 27 -10.70 8.26 19.16
C LEU A 27 -10.58 9.33 18.07
N MET A 28 -11.51 9.37 17.11
CA MET A 28 -11.50 10.38 16.05
C MET A 28 -11.68 11.79 16.64
N LEU A 29 -12.54 11.93 17.65
CA LEU A 29 -12.74 13.18 18.39
C LEU A 29 -11.52 13.56 19.25
N LEU A 30 -10.86 12.60 19.91
CA LEU A 30 -9.66 12.84 20.72
C LEU A 30 -8.43 13.16 19.88
N LEU A 31 -8.26 12.51 18.73
CA LEU A 31 -7.19 12.83 17.77
C LEU A 31 -7.42 14.19 17.11
N ALA A 32 -8.66 14.51 16.74
CA ALA A 32 -9.01 15.82 16.21
C ALA A 32 -8.82 16.92 17.27
N ALA A 33 -9.22 16.69 18.52
CA ALA A 33 -9.04 17.64 19.62
C ALA A 33 -7.56 17.82 19.99
N ALA A 34 -6.78 16.73 20.08
CA ALA A 34 -5.34 16.78 20.37
C ALA A 34 -4.53 17.50 19.29
N ALA A 35 -4.96 17.40 18.02
CA ALA A 35 -4.32 18.10 16.91
C ALA A 35 -4.55 19.64 16.93
N THR A 36 -5.53 20.12 17.70
CA THR A 36 -5.96 21.53 17.64
C THR A 36 -5.49 22.42 18.80
N ILE A 37 -4.93 21.88 19.90
CA ILE A 37 -4.92 22.65 21.16
C ILE A 37 -3.55 22.96 21.80
N MET A 38 -2.42 22.27 21.57
CA MET A 38 -1.23 22.55 22.41
C MET A 38 0.16 22.52 21.75
N PRO A 39 1.06 23.46 22.12
CA PRO A 39 2.50 23.28 22.06
C PRO A 39 3.04 22.77 23.42
N GLN A 40 3.24 21.45 23.54
CA GLN A 40 4.01 20.72 24.58
C GLN A 40 4.24 19.29 24.05
N GLU A 41 5.27 19.09 23.23
CA GLU A 41 5.46 17.89 22.40
C GLU A 41 5.59 16.59 23.22
N ILE A 42 6.21 16.66 24.40
CA ILE A 42 6.41 15.49 25.28
C ILE A 42 5.13 15.10 26.02
N VAL A 43 4.36 16.07 26.53
CA VAL A 43 3.11 15.80 27.26
C VAL A 43 2.04 15.30 26.29
N ALA A 44 1.96 15.88 25.08
CA ALA A 44 1.10 15.37 24.03
C ALA A 44 1.48 13.94 23.61
N ALA A 45 2.78 13.64 23.47
CA ALA A 45 3.25 12.29 23.17
C ALA A 45 2.93 11.29 24.29
N LEU A 46 3.10 11.67 25.56
CA LEU A 46 2.77 10.83 26.73
C LEU A 46 1.27 10.59 26.84
N LEU A 47 0.44 11.62 26.69
CA LEU A 47 -1.02 11.48 26.76
C LEU A 47 -1.55 10.65 25.58
N ALA A 48 -1.02 10.88 24.37
CA ALA A 48 -1.29 10.04 23.21
C ALA A 48 -0.90 8.59 23.48
N THR A 49 0.26 8.35 24.11
CA THR A 49 0.72 7.01 24.48
C THR A 49 -0.23 6.34 25.47
N VAL A 50 -0.68 7.04 26.52
CA VAL A 50 -1.60 6.50 27.53
C VAL A 50 -2.97 6.19 26.94
N VAL A 51 -3.58 7.16 26.23
CA VAL A 51 -4.86 6.95 25.54
C VAL A 51 -4.75 5.79 24.56
N PHE A 52 -3.61 5.69 23.86
CA PHE A 52 -3.37 4.59 22.95
C PHE A 52 -3.26 3.24 23.67
N PHE A 53 -2.53 3.13 24.78
CA PHE A 53 -2.46 1.91 25.60
C PHE A 53 -3.84 1.47 26.11
N SER A 54 -4.67 2.41 26.55
CA SER A 54 -6.05 2.11 26.95
C SER A 54 -6.86 1.56 25.78
N LEU A 55 -6.68 2.10 24.58
CA LEU A 55 -7.36 1.62 23.37
C LEU A 55 -6.79 0.29 22.87
N VAL A 56 -5.52 0.00 23.07
CA VAL A 56 -4.88 -1.27 22.72
C VAL A 56 -5.47 -2.41 23.51
N LYS A 57 -5.60 -2.21 24.82
CA LYS A 57 -6.19 -3.18 25.74
C LYS A 57 -7.66 -3.45 25.41
N VAL A 58 -8.37 -2.45 24.91
CA VAL A 58 -9.83 -2.52 24.66
C VAL A 58 -10.19 -2.94 23.23
N GLY A 59 -9.45 -2.47 22.22
CA GLY A 59 -9.79 -2.64 20.80
C GLY A 59 -9.45 -4.02 20.21
N GLY A 60 -8.66 -4.82 20.93
CA GLY A 60 -8.23 -6.15 20.51
C GLY A 60 -7.28 -6.15 19.31
N ARG A 61 -6.87 -7.36 18.89
CA ARG A 61 -5.82 -7.57 17.87
C ARG A 61 -6.01 -6.82 16.56
N ARG A 62 -7.23 -6.82 16.00
CA ARG A 62 -7.52 -6.22 14.69
C ARG A 62 -7.38 -4.71 14.70
N PHE A 63 -7.92 -4.07 15.72
CA PHE A 63 -7.79 -2.64 15.90
C PHE A 63 -6.31 -2.23 16.01
N ASN A 64 -5.53 -3.00 16.78
CA ASN A 64 -4.10 -2.77 16.90
C ASN A 64 -3.34 -2.90 15.57
N LEU A 65 -3.62 -3.96 14.79
CA LEU A 65 -3.06 -4.09 13.44
C LEU A 65 -3.39 -2.87 12.56
N LEU A 66 -4.64 -2.38 12.62
CA LEU A 66 -5.07 -1.22 11.83
C LEU A 66 -4.26 0.01 12.23
N ILE A 67 -4.21 0.33 13.52
CA ILE A 67 -3.56 1.54 13.96
C ILE A 67 -2.05 1.47 13.76
N SER A 68 -1.38 0.34 14.06
CA SER A 68 0.05 0.19 13.79
C SER A 68 0.38 0.41 12.31
N VAL A 69 -0.42 -0.16 11.40
CA VAL A 69 -0.21 0.02 9.96
C VAL A 69 -0.48 1.47 9.51
N LEU A 70 -1.47 2.15 10.08
CA LEU A 70 -1.72 3.58 9.81
C LEU A 70 -0.59 4.47 10.32
N LEU A 71 -0.17 4.25 11.56
CA LEU A 71 0.89 4.98 12.22
C LEU A 71 2.22 4.84 11.46
N LEU A 72 2.61 3.63 11.07
CA LEU A 72 3.82 3.41 10.27
C LEU A 72 3.77 4.16 8.93
N GLN A 73 2.60 4.26 8.29
CA GLN A 73 2.45 5.04 7.05
C GLN A 73 2.47 6.56 7.28
N LEU A 74 2.22 7.03 8.50
CA LEU A 74 2.31 8.44 8.88
C LEU A 74 3.73 8.87 9.28
N THR A 75 4.67 7.94 9.45
CA THR A 75 6.06 8.24 9.86
C THR A 75 6.86 8.92 8.73
N SER A 76 6.65 10.22 8.53
CA SER A 76 7.41 11.00 7.56
C SER A 76 8.76 11.45 8.11
N SER A 77 9.72 11.74 7.22
CA SER A 77 11.02 12.30 7.60
C SER A 77 10.93 13.67 8.29
N ALA A 78 9.83 14.39 8.06
CA ALA A 78 9.61 15.72 8.60
C ALA A 78 8.79 15.74 9.89
N MET A 79 8.34 14.57 10.36
CA MET A 79 7.85 14.43 11.71
C MET A 79 9.01 14.69 12.67
N ASP A 80 8.73 15.34 13.79
CA ASP A 80 9.70 15.51 14.87
C ASP A 80 10.38 14.16 15.19
N PRO A 81 11.72 14.10 15.29
CA PRO A 81 12.44 12.85 15.51
C PRO A 81 11.97 12.07 16.75
N VAL A 82 11.60 12.75 17.84
CA VAL A 82 11.12 12.10 19.07
C VAL A 82 9.77 11.45 18.80
N ILE A 83 8.82 12.20 18.24
CA ILE A 83 7.50 11.66 17.87
C ILE A 83 7.66 10.48 16.91
N ARG A 84 8.52 10.59 15.90
CA ARG A 84 8.77 9.53 14.92
C ARG A 84 9.30 8.26 15.58
N VAL A 85 10.31 8.37 16.44
CA VAL A 85 10.87 7.22 17.18
C VAL A 85 9.82 6.60 18.08
N THR A 86 9.02 7.41 18.79
CA THR A 86 7.92 6.92 19.64
C THR A 86 6.89 6.15 18.81
N VAL A 87 6.45 6.68 17.67
CA VAL A 87 5.47 6.03 16.79
C VAL A 87 6.01 4.70 16.22
N ILE A 88 7.28 4.68 15.80
CA ILE A 88 7.93 3.47 15.27
C ILE A 88 8.10 2.42 16.37
N GLY A 89 8.71 2.79 17.51
CA GLY A 89 8.93 1.90 18.65
C GLY A 89 7.62 1.35 19.19
N TRP A 90 6.59 2.18 19.23
CA TRP A 90 5.25 1.77 19.61
C TRP A 90 4.67 0.71 18.65
N SER A 91 4.67 1.00 17.35
CA SER A 91 4.15 0.09 16.34
C SER A 91 4.87 -1.25 16.37
N PHE A 92 6.17 -1.24 16.69
CA PHE A 92 6.97 -2.44 16.88
C PHE A 92 6.49 -3.27 18.08
N VAL A 93 6.35 -2.67 19.26
CA VAL A 93 5.87 -3.35 20.47
C VAL A 93 4.47 -3.92 20.27
N SER A 94 3.56 -3.13 19.68
CA SER A 94 2.18 -3.58 19.39
C SER A 94 2.17 -4.79 18.46
N LEU A 95 2.88 -4.73 17.33
CA LEU A 95 2.93 -5.85 16.37
C LEU A 95 3.59 -7.11 16.97
N ILE A 96 4.59 -6.97 17.86
CA ILE A 96 5.18 -8.10 18.58
C ILE A 96 4.18 -8.70 19.57
N TRP A 97 3.56 -7.87 20.41
CA TRP A 97 2.64 -8.32 21.44
C TRP A 97 1.52 -9.17 20.84
N PHE A 98 0.82 -8.64 19.85
CA PHE A 98 -0.27 -9.36 19.20
C PHE A 98 0.20 -10.45 18.23
N GLY A 99 1.40 -10.31 17.68
CA GLY A 99 2.01 -11.30 16.79
C GLY A 99 2.36 -12.60 17.53
N PHE A 100 2.81 -12.51 18.79
CA PHE A 100 3.36 -13.65 19.54
C PHE A 100 2.60 -14.02 20.82
N VAL A 101 2.14 -13.04 21.61
CA VAL A 101 1.58 -13.29 22.95
C VAL A 101 0.12 -13.75 22.84
N ASP A 102 -0.70 -13.00 22.08
CA ASP A 102 -2.13 -13.27 21.86
C ASP A 102 -2.41 -14.58 21.07
N ASN A 103 -1.36 -15.26 20.58
CA ASN A 103 -1.49 -16.58 19.98
C ASN A 103 -1.76 -17.69 21.00
N LYS A 104 -1.51 -17.46 22.30
CA LYS A 104 -1.59 -18.50 23.34
C LYS A 104 -2.93 -18.57 24.07
N GLU A 105 -3.71 -17.48 24.09
CA GLU A 105 -4.94 -17.43 24.93
C GLU A 105 -6.18 -18.08 24.28
N ILE A 106 -6.23 -18.25 22.96
CA ILE A 106 -7.43 -18.81 22.28
C ILE A 106 -7.54 -20.34 22.44
N THR A 107 -6.58 -20.99 23.10
CA THR A 107 -6.60 -22.45 23.33
C THR A 107 -7.26 -22.90 24.64
N GLU A 108 -7.56 -22.01 25.59
CA GLU A 108 -8.00 -22.43 26.94
C GLU A 108 -9.53 -22.54 27.13
N ASP A 109 -10.36 -21.87 26.32
CA ASP A 109 -11.81 -21.78 26.59
C ASP A 109 -12.68 -22.97 26.14
N GLY A 110 -12.10 -24.14 25.86
CA GLY A 110 -12.86 -25.38 25.72
C GLY A 110 -13.91 -25.45 24.58
N GLU A 111 -14.04 -24.43 23.73
CA GLU A 111 -14.92 -24.47 22.56
C GLU A 111 -14.46 -25.53 21.56
N LYS A 112 -15.38 -26.45 21.25
CA LYS A 112 -15.11 -27.67 20.49
C LYS A 112 -14.55 -27.37 19.09
N PRO A 113 -13.54 -28.13 18.63
CA PRO A 113 -12.69 -27.78 17.49
C PRO A 113 -13.28 -28.12 16.12
N GLU A 114 -14.61 -28.20 15.96
CA GLU A 114 -15.19 -28.83 14.76
C GLU A 114 -14.99 -28.01 13.46
N THR A 115 -14.56 -26.75 13.57
CA THR A 115 -14.06 -25.93 12.43
C THR A 115 -12.57 -25.58 12.50
N LYS A 116 -11.81 -26.08 13.50
CA LYS A 116 -10.38 -25.75 13.74
C LYS A 116 -9.38 -26.46 12.83
N ALA A 117 -9.80 -27.41 11.98
CA ALA A 117 -8.90 -28.14 11.08
C ALA A 117 -8.15 -27.24 10.06
N PHE A 118 -8.53 -25.96 9.94
CA PHE A 118 -7.90 -24.99 9.05
C PHE A 118 -7.19 -23.84 9.80
N GLU A 119 -6.99 -23.90 11.12
CA GLU A 119 -6.41 -22.76 11.87
C GLU A 119 -4.99 -23.00 12.42
N THR A 120 -4.46 -24.23 12.37
CA THR A 120 -3.14 -24.55 12.95
C THR A 120 -2.01 -24.77 11.94
N THR A 121 -2.25 -24.53 10.64
CA THR A 121 -1.16 -24.58 9.66
C THR A 121 -0.15 -23.48 9.97
N ASN A 122 1.15 -23.83 9.97
CA ASN A 122 2.36 -23.00 10.16
C ASN A 122 2.52 -21.81 9.17
N SER A 123 1.40 -21.30 8.65
CA SER A 123 1.20 -20.25 7.63
C SER A 123 1.66 -18.84 8.02
N THR A 124 2.38 -18.67 9.12
CA THR A 124 3.00 -17.39 9.49
C THR A 124 4.42 -17.23 8.96
N GLN A 125 5.02 -18.29 8.43
CA GLN A 125 6.37 -18.21 7.85
C GLN A 125 6.33 -17.57 6.47
N LEU A 126 7.17 -16.57 6.22
CA LEU A 126 7.34 -16.04 4.86
C LEU A 126 7.86 -17.14 3.93
N PRO A 127 7.44 -17.19 2.65
CA PRO A 127 8.01 -18.11 1.69
C PRO A 127 9.53 -17.99 1.63
N ALA A 128 10.25 -19.12 1.58
CA ALA A 128 11.72 -19.14 1.60
C ALA A 128 12.35 -18.24 0.52
N GLY A 129 11.74 -18.14 -0.67
CA GLY A 129 12.21 -17.24 -1.73
C GLY A 129 12.20 -15.75 -1.33
N LEU A 130 11.24 -15.31 -0.50
CA LEU A 130 11.22 -13.94 0.04
C LEU A 130 12.24 -13.75 1.15
N VAL A 131 12.43 -14.76 2.01
CA VAL A 131 13.47 -14.72 3.05
C VAL A 131 14.86 -14.58 2.40
N TRP A 132 15.14 -15.35 1.34
CA TRP A 132 16.39 -15.22 0.59
C TRP A 132 16.54 -13.86 -0.09
N LEU A 133 15.48 -13.28 -0.64
CA LEU A 133 15.50 -11.92 -1.17
C LEU A 133 15.88 -10.90 -0.07
N PHE A 134 15.34 -11.03 1.14
CA PHE A 134 15.66 -10.13 2.27
C PHE A 134 17.12 -10.27 2.68
N ILE A 135 17.58 -11.51 2.91
CA ILE A 135 18.96 -11.80 3.29
C ILE A 135 19.93 -11.26 2.23
N PHE A 136 19.68 -11.56 0.95
CA PHE A 136 20.52 -11.10 -0.15
C PHE A 136 20.55 -9.57 -0.26
N THR A 137 19.41 -8.90 -0.06
CA THR A 137 19.33 -7.44 -0.07
C THR A 137 20.17 -6.83 1.04
N VAL A 138 19.99 -7.28 2.29
CA VAL A 138 20.74 -6.76 3.43
C VAL A 138 22.23 -7.07 3.28
N PHE A 139 22.58 -8.29 2.87
CA PHE A 139 23.96 -8.69 2.63
C PHE A 139 24.64 -7.79 1.58
N SER A 140 24.00 -7.56 0.43
CA SER A 140 24.53 -6.71 -0.63
C SER A 140 24.70 -5.26 -0.16
N MET A 141 23.72 -4.73 0.58
CA MET A 141 23.81 -3.39 1.16
C MET A 141 24.91 -3.28 2.21
N THR A 142 25.11 -4.29 3.06
CA THR A 142 26.20 -4.31 4.04
C THR A 142 27.56 -4.29 3.34
N LEU A 143 27.76 -5.15 2.33
CA LEU A 143 29.01 -5.22 1.58
C LEU A 143 29.33 -3.89 0.88
N SER A 144 28.34 -3.31 0.22
CA SER A 144 28.40 -1.97 -0.36
C SER A 144 28.73 -0.90 0.68
N SER A 145 28.09 -0.95 1.85
CA SER A 145 28.32 0.02 2.94
C SER A 145 29.75 -0.03 3.45
N LEU A 146 30.29 -1.24 3.68
CA LEU A 146 31.65 -1.44 4.20
C LEU A 146 32.74 -0.95 3.24
N LEU A 147 32.46 -0.95 1.93
CA LEU A 147 33.40 -0.55 0.89
C LEU A 147 33.18 0.91 0.42
N SER A 148 32.23 1.63 1.00
CA SER A 148 31.91 3.01 0.64
C SER A 148 32.85 4.02 1.31
N ILE A 149 32.89 5.26 0.78
CA ILE A 149 33.60 6.38 1.42
C ILE A 149 32.95 6.86 2.72
N GLY A 150 31.67 6.52 2.93
CA GLY A 150 30.86 6.96 4.07
C GLY A 150 30.25 5.79 4.85
N PRO A 151 31.06 4.85 5.36
CA PRO A 151 30.56 3.55 5.83
C PRO A 151 29.56 3.66 6.97
N ILE A 152 29.69 4.65 7.86
CA ILE A 152 28.76 4.85 8.98
C ILE A 152 27.36 5.25 8.48
N LYS A 153 27.28 6.22 7.56
CA LYS A 153 26.02 6.68 6.98
C LYS A 153 25.36 5.55 6.16
N ALA A 154 26.15 4.84 5.36
CA ALA A 154 25.69 3.70 4.56
C ALA A 154 25.20 2.52 5.42
N LEU A 155 25.92 2.19 6.50
CA LEU A 155 25.49 1.17 7.46
C LEU A 155 24.20 1.57 8.19
N SER A 156 24.02 2.86 8.50
CA SER A 156 22.77 3.36 9.08
C SER A 156 21.57 3.15 8.14
N ALA A 157 21.72 3.46 6.85
CA ALA A 157 20.69 3.17 5.85
C ALA A 157 20.44 1.66 5.67
N THR A 158 21.48 0.83 5.74
CA THR A 158 21.35 -0.63 5.74
C THR A 158 20.58 -1.15 6.97
N PHE A 159 20.88 -0.61 8.16
CA PHE A 159 20.18 -0.95 9.39
C PHE A 159 18.69 -0.53 9.34
N ARG A 160 18.40 0.64 8.77
CA ARG A 160 17.03 1.09 8.50
C ARG A 160 16.28 0.11 7.58
N GLN A 161 16.94 -0.39 6.53
CA GLN A 161 16.37 -1.41 5.65
C GLN A 161 16.11 -2.74 6.36
N LEU A 162 16.99 -3.15 7.28
CA LEU A 162 16.79 -4.33 8.11
C LEU A 162 15.57 -4.17 9.02
N ILE A 163 15.46 -3.04 9.74
CA ILE A 163 14.30 -2.72 10.59
C ILE A 163 13.00 -2.76 9.77
N PHE A 164 13.03 -2.21 8.55
CA PHE A 164 11.88 -2.26 7.65
C PHE A 164 11.42 -3.70 7.37
N PHE A 165 12.34 -4.62 7.06
CA PHE A 165 11.98 -6.03 6.83
C PHE A 165 11.42 -6.70 8.09
N VAL A 166 11.89 -6.32 9.27
CA VAL A 166 11.30 -6.79 10.54
C VAL A 166 9.85 -6.31 10.66
N PHE A 167 9.54 -5.05 10.33
CA PHE A 167 8.17 -4.55 10.31
C PHE A 167 7.28 -5.26 9.28
N VAL A 168 7.81 -5.55 8.08
CA VAL A 168 7.08 -6.33 7.06
C VAL A 168 6.73 -7.71 7.60
N TRP A 169 7.68 -8.41 8.22
CA TRP A 169 7.46 -9.72 8.81
C TRP A 169 6.49 -9.69 10.00
N LEU A 170 6.65 -8.74 10.93
CA LEU A 170 5.74 -8.57 12.06
C LEU A 170 4.31 -8.25 11.62
N THR A 171 4.16 -7.41 10.60
CA THR A 171 2.84 -7.11 10.02
C THR A 171 2.23 -8.38 9.42
N TYR A 172 3.02 -9.17 8.68
CA TYR A 172 2.57 -10.44 8.10
C TYR A 172 2.07 -11.41 9.17
N ASN A 173 2.80 -11.59 10.26
CA ASN A 173 2.41 -12.46 11.38
C ASN A 173 1.07 -12.08 12.02
N ASN A 174 0.64 -10.83 11.86
CA ASN A 174 -0.64 -10.33 12.35
C ASN A 174 -1.79 -10.47 11.33
N ILE A 175 -1.53 -10.83 10.07
CA ILE A 175 -2.57 -11.10 9.06
C ILE A 175 -2.95 -12.59 9.12
N ARG A 176 -3.99 -12.92 9.89
CA ARG A 176 -4.40 -14.33 10.14
C ARG A 176 -5.70 -14.72 9.46
N SER A 177 -6.51 -13.75 9.05
CA SER A 177 -7.84 -13.99 8.49
C SER A 177 -8.16 -13.06 7.32
N PHE A 178 -9.17 -13.41 6.52
CA PHE A 178 -9.67 -12.54 5.45
C PHE A 178 -10.18 -11.18 5.97
N LYS A 179 -10.60 -11.10 7.24
CA LYS A 179 -10.99 -9.84 7.89
C LYS A 179 -9.76 -8.95 8.09
N ASP A 180 -8.63 -9.52 8.47
CA ASP A 180 -7.36 -8.80 8.66
C ASP A 180 -6.83 -8.29 7.31
N VAL A 181 -6.95 -9.10 6.25
CA VAL A 181 -6.67 -8.66 4.86
C VAL A 181 -7.48 -7.42 4.50
N LYS A 182 -8.80 -7.43 4.71
CA LYS A 182 -9.64 -6.26 4.41
C LYS A 182 -9.21 -5.03 5.20
N LEU A 183 -8.85 -5.22 6.45
CA LEU A 183 -8.39 -4.15 7.33
C LEU A 183 -7.06 -3.53 6.86
N VAL A 184 -6.12 -4.35 6.37
CA VAL A 184 -4.89 -3.86 5.71
C VAL A 184 -5.23 -3.09 4.42
N LEU A 185 -6.19 -3.54 3.61
CA LEU A 185 -6.60 -2.79 2.41
C LEU A 185 -7.33 -1.48 2.77
N TYR A 186 -8.15 -1.47 3.82
CA TYR A 186 -8.81 -0.27 4.29
C TYR A 186 -7.84 0.75 4.86
N SER A 187 -6.76 0.32 5.51
CA SER A 187 -5.72 1.26 5.99
C SER A 187 -5.05 1.98 4.82
N LEU A 188 -4.76 1.28 3.72
CA LEU A 188 -4.23 1.89 2.49
C LEU A 188 -5.21 2.88 1.85
N ILE A 189 -6.50 2.53 1.79
CA ILE A 189 -7.55 3.42 1.27
C ILE A 189 -7.69 4.67 2.14
N PHE A 190 -7.73 4.49 3.46
CA PHE A 190 -7.80 5.59 4.42
C PHE A 190 -6.60 6.52 4.29
N MET A 191 -5.38 5.98 4.17
CA MET A 191 -4.17 6.78 3.97
C MET A 191 -4.20 7.57 2.65
N GLY A 192 -4.70 6.98 1.56
CA GLY A 192 -4.91 7.74 0.31
C GLY A 192 -5.94 8.85 0.47
N ALA A 193 -7.08 8.57 1.13
CA ALA A 193 -8.10 9.57 1.40
C ALA A 193 -7.58 10.71 2.29
N LEU A 194 -6.79 10.42 3.32
CA LEU A 194 -6.17 11.42 4.18
C LEU A 194 -5.19 12.32 3.41
N ASN A 195 -4.40 11.74 2.50
CA ASN A 195 -3.51 12.52 1.63
C ASN A 195 -4.29 13.41 0.65
N ALA A 196 -5.38 12.89 0.06
CA ALA A 196 -6.26 13.67 -0.80
C ALA A 196 -6.92 14.84 -0.05
N TYR A 197 -7.40 14.58 1.18
CA TYR A 197 -7.93 15.62 2.06
C TYR A 197 -6.86 16.67 2.40
N GLY A 198 -5.62 16.26 2.67
CA GLY A 198 -4.51 17.18 2.89
C GLY A 198 -4.29 18.13 1.70
N ILE A 199 -4.27 17.59 0.48
CA ILE A 199 -4.17 18.40 -0.75
C ILE A 199 -5.35 19.39 -0.86
N PHE A 200 -6.57 18.90 -0.61
CA PHE A 200 -7.78 19.73 -0.64
C PHE A 200 -7.73 20.87 0.38
N HIS A 201 -7.35 20.55 1.61
CA HIS A 201 -7.22 21.53 2.68
C HIS A 201 -6.22 22.62 2.30
N THR A 202 -5.04 22.26 1.78
CA THR A 202 -4.02 23.23 1.34
C THR A 202 -4.55 24.13 0.21
N ILE A 203 -5.31 23.59 -0.75
CA ILE A 203 -5.97 24.39 -1.79
C ILE A 203 -6.94 25.41 -1.17
N LEU A 204 -7.75 24.99 -0.20
CA LEU A 204 -8.72 25.87 0.45
C LEU A 204 -8.07 26.94 1.34
N SER A 205 -7.03 26.58 2.08
CA SER A 205 -6.40 27.47 3.07
C SER A 205 -5.41 28.45 2.43
N GLU A 206 -4.63 28.02 1.45
CA GLU A 206 -3.59 28.84 0.81
C GLU A 206 -4.06 29.45 -0.51
N GLY A 207 -5.18 28.94 -1.06
CA GLY A 207 -5.67 29.32 -2.38
C GLY A 207 -4.79 28.76 -3.51
N ILE A 208 -5.25 28.94 -4.75
CA ILE A 208 -4.43 28.73 -5.94
C ILE A 208 -3.88 30.10 -6.36
N THR A 209 -2.69 30.45 -5.89
CA THR A 209 -2.07 31.75 -6.21
C THR A 209 -1.43 31.72 -7.61
N ALA A 210 -1.36 32.87 -8.29
CA ALA A 210 -0.61 32.99 -9.55
C ALA A 210 0.86 32.57 -9.38
N ALA A 211 1.47 32.85 -8.22
CA ALA A 211 2.80 32.39 -7.87
C ALA A 211 2.88 30.85 -7.82
N THR A 212 1.90 30.15 -7.24
CA THR A 212 1.85 28.67 -7.26
C THR A 212 1.64 28.07 -8.65
N LEU A 213 0.96 28.79 -9.55
CA LEU A 213 0.78 28.39 -10.96
C LEU A 213 2.05 28.64 -11.80
N VAL A 214 2.81 29.69 -11.49
CA VAL A 214 3.99 30.15 -12.27
C VAL A 214 5.31 29.55 -11.77
N ALA A 215 5.46 29.29 -10.47
CA ALA A 215 6.69 28.75 -9.87
C ALA A 215 6.95 27.25 -10.20
N GLY A 216 6.11 26.66 -11.04
CA GLY A 216 6.22 25.26 -11.47
C GLY A 216 4.91 24.49 -11.25
N PRO A 217 4.95 23.15 -11.16
CA PRO A 217 3.76 22.38 -10.78
C PRO A 217 3.26 22.85 -9.42
N ILE A 218 1.99 23.25 -9.31
CA ILE A 218 1.40 23.61 -8.01
C ILE A 218 1.67 22.47 -7.03
N ARG A 219 2.45 22.76 -5.99
CA ARG A 219 2.88 21.74 -5.03
C ARG A 219 1.99 21.78 -3.79
N PHE A 220 0.80 21.20 -3.88
CA PHE A 220 0.00 20.97 -2.69
C PHE A 220 0.64 19.89 -1.85
N ILE A 221 1.21 20.32 -0.74
CA ILE A 221 1.73 19.43 0.26
C ILE A 221 0.52 18.96 1.07
N GLY A 222 0.44 17.65 1.32
CA GLY A 222 -0.65 17.08 2.12
C GLY A 222 -0.64 17.61 3.56
N PHE A 223 -1.31 16.91 4.47
CA PHE A 223 -1.46 17.34 5.87
C PHE A 223 -0.12 17.65 6.58
N PHE A 224 0.99 17.02 6.16
CA PHE A 224 2.32 17.41 6.61
C PHE A 224 2.98 18.31 5.56
N LYS A 225 3.39 19.52 5.95
CA LYS A 225 4.06 20.56 5.12
C LYS A 225 5.34 20.11 4.40
N TYR A 226 5.74 18.85 4.55
CA TYR A 226 6.94 18.28 3.94
C TYR A 226 6.71 16.89 3.31
N ILE A 227 5.46 16.45 3.11
CA ILE A 227 5.22 15.18 2.39
C ILE A 227 5.68 15.34 0.94
N ASN A 228 6.51 14.40 0.48
CA ASN A 228 6.85 14.27 -0.92
C ASN A 228 5.57 14.06 -1.76
N MET A 229 5.29 14.94 -2.71
CA MET A 229 4.11 14.85 -3.57
C MET A 229 4.01 13.54 -4.34
N ASN A 230 5.15 12.98 -4.77
CA ASN A 230 5.17 11.69 -5.44
C ASN A 230 4.75 10.56 -4.50
N PHE A 231 4.98 10.70 -3.19
CA PHE A 231 4.43 9.77 -2.22
C PHE A 231 2.92 9.95 -2.08
N ALA A 232 2.44 11.17 -1.80
CA ALA A 232 1.02 11.45 -1.63
C ALA A 232 0.20 11.05 -2.87
N GLY A 233 0.64 11.43 -4.07
CA GLY A 233 0.00 11.00 -5.32
C GLY A 233 -0.05 9.48 -5.45
N THR A 234 1.00 8.77 -5.02
CA THR A 234 1.07 7.31 -5.14
C THR A 234 0.15 6.61 -4.15
N THR A 235 0.05 7.09 -2.90
CA THR A 235 -0.91 6.53 -1.94
C THR A 235 -2.36 6.78 -2.36
N ILE A 236 -2.66 7.96 -2.93
CA ILE A 236 -3.97 8.27 -3.51
C ILE A 236 -4.26 7.34 -4.71
N ALA A 237 -3.27 7.13 -5.58
CA ALA A 237 -3.40 6.21 -6.71
C ALA A 237 -3.67 4.77 -6.25
N ILE A 238 -2.91 4.27 -5.27
CA ILE A 238 -3.12 2.96 -4.64
C ILE A 238 -4.55 2.86 -4.08
N ALA A 239 -4.98 3.84 -3.29
CA ALA A 239 -6.31 3.88 -2.70
C ALA A 239 -7.43 3.87 -3.76
N SER A 240 -7.28 4.63 -4.85
CA SER A 240 -8.26 4.69 -5.92
C SER A 240 -8.47 3.33 -6.60
N VAL A 241 -7.38 2.60 -6.86
CA VAL A 241 -7.42 1.24 -7.42
C VAL A 241 -8.03 0.25 -6.42
N LEU A 242 -7.64 0.30 -5.15
CA LEU A 242 -8.20 -0.58 -4.12
C LEU A 242 -9.71 -0.36 -3.92
N LEU A 243 -10.19 0.87 -4.01
CA LEU A 243 -11.60 1.18 -3.91
C LEU A 243 -12.41 0.68 -5.13
N LEU A 244 -11.79 0.68 -6.32
CA LEU A 244 -12.36 0.01 -7.50
C LEU A 244 -12.51 -1.50 -7.26
N ILE A 245 -11.53 -2.15 -6.62
CA ILE A 245 -11.61 -3.57 -6.24
C ILE A 245 -12.81 -3.78 -5.30
N LEU A 246 -12.95 -2.96 -4.25
CA LEU A 246 -14.07 -3.08 -3.30
C LEU A 246 -15.43 -2.93 -3.98
N THR A 247 -15.54 -2.02 -4.94
CA THR A 247 -16.74 -1.85 -5.78
C THR A 247 -17.11 -3.17 -6.48
N HIS A 248 -16.12 -3.93 -6.99
CA HIS A 248 -16.37 -5.21 -7.65
C HIS A 248 -16.73 -6.33 -6.67
N LEU A 249 -16.20 -6.29 -5.43
CA LEU A 249 -16.53 -7.27 -4.40
C LEU A 249 -17.99 -7.15 -3.92
N THR A 250 -18.56 -5.95 -3.89
CA THR A 250 -19.96 -5.76 -3.48
C THR A 250 -20.98 -6.48 -4.37
N ASN A 251 -20.66 -6.70 -5.66
CA ASN A 251 -21.54 -7.43 -6.58
C ASN A 251 -21.53 -8.95 -6.37
N SER A 252 -20.51 -9.51 -5.71
CA SER A 252 -20.31 -10.96 -5.69
C SER A 252 -21.16 -11.72 -4.66
N LYS A 253 -21.87 -11.01 -3.76
CA LYS A 253 -22.62 -11.63 -2.66
C LYS A 253 -23.76 -12.55 -3.10
N ASN A 254 -24.20 -12.46 -4.35
CA ASN A 254 -25.30 -13.30 -4.86
C ASN A 254 -24.87 -14.73 -5.26
N ASN A 255 -23.57 -15.07 -5.23
CA ASN A 255 -23.07 -16.30 -5.88
C ASN A 255 -22.26 -17.25 -4.98
N SER A 256 -22.14 -17.04 -3.66
CA SER A 256 -21.02 -17.64 -2.90
C SER A 256 -21.31 -18.31 -1.56
N GLU A 257 -22.53 -18.72 -1.26
CA GLU A 257 -22.66 -19.91 -0.41
C GLU A 257 -22.88 -21.10 -1.35
N PRO A 258 -21.82 -21.88 -1.67
CA PRO A 258 -22.08 -23.22 -2.15
C PRO A 258 -22.93 -23.85 -1.07
N ALA A 259 -24.19 -24.15 -1.39
CA ALA A 259 -25.04 -24.95 -0.54
C ALA A 259 -24.16 -26.11 -0.08
N ALA A 260 -23.84 -26.13 1.21
CA ALA A 260 -23.19 -27.27 1.79
C ALA A 260 -24.21 -28.37 1.57
N ASN A 261 -24.02 -29.15 0.50
CA ASN A 261 -24.74 -30.37 0.23
C ASN A 261 -24.29 -31.33 1.34
N ASN A 262 -24.78 -31.09 2.55
CA ASN A 262 -24.89 -32.12 3.55
C ASN A 262 -26.06 -32.95 3.06
N PRO A 263 -25.83 -34.15 2.51
CA PRO A 263 -26.91 -35.10 2.34
C PRO A 263 -27.47 -35.36 3.74
N THR A 264 -28.61 -34.75 4.07
CA THR A 264 -29.40 -35.17 5.22
C THR A 264 -29.77 -36.61 4.98
N ALA A 265 -29.31 -37.50 5.86
CA ALA A 265 -29.52 -38.95 5.75
C ALA A 265 -31.00 -39.35 5.88
N ASP A 266 -31.85 -38.46 6.35
CA ASP A 266 -33.29 -38.68 6.49
C ASP A 266 -34.02 -38.00 5.34
N GLY A 267 -34.58 -38.80 4.43
CA GLY A 267 -35.28 -38.38 3.22
C GLY A 267 -36.64 -37.68 3.46
N GLN A 268 -36.68 -36.65 4.31
CA GLN A 268 -37.86 -35.79 4.46
C GLN A 268 -37.54 -34.37 3.98
N THR A 269 -37.91 -34.12 2.74
CA THR A 269 -37.93 -32.79 2.10
C THR A 269 -39.15 -32.01 2.58
N GLU A 270 -39.06 -31.33 3.72
CA GLU A 270 -39.95 -30.19 3.99
C GLU A 270 -39.43 -28.98 3.20
N GLU A 271 -40.07 -28.69 2.07
CA GLU A 271 -39.93 -27.42 1.35
C GLU A 271 -40.52 -26.28 2.20
N ALA A 272 -39.77 -25.85 3.22
CA ALA A 272 -40.08 -24.62 3.93
C ALA A 272 -39.84 -23.44 2.97
N HIS A 273 -40.93 -22.94 2.36
CA HIS A 273 -40.98 -21.69 1.63
C HIS A 273 -40.59 -20.51 2.55
N LEU A 274 -39.30 -20.29 2.73
CA LEU A 274 -38.80 -19.06 3.33
C LEU A 274 -39.02 -17.92 2.32
N PRO A 275 -39.67 -16.82 2.74
CA PRO A 275 -39.88 -15.68 1.85
C PRO A 275 -38.52 -15.14 1.41
N ALA A 276 -38.30 -15.15 0.10
CA ALA A 276 -37.13 -14.56 -0.53
C ALA A 276 -37.14 -13.05 -0.27
N ASN A 277 -36.54 -12.65 0.85
CA ASN A 277 -36.40 -11.25 1.22
C ASN A 277 -35.29 -10.65 0.32
N ASN A 278 -35.71 -10.27 -0.89
CA ASN A 278 -34.88 -9.67 -1.94
C ASN A 278 -34.52 -8.22 -1.56
N GLU A 279 -33.72 -8.04 -0.52
CA GLU A 279 -33.24 -6.73 -0.12
C GLU A 279 -32.30 -6.15 -1.18
N LYS A 280 -32.84 -5.23 -1.99
CA LYS A 280 -32.16 -4.47 -3.05
C LYS A 280 -31.11 -3.46 -2.53
N HIS A 281 -30.49 -3.65 -1.36
CA HIS A 281 -29.63 -2.64 -0.73
C HIS A 281 -28.19 -2.54 -1.28
N ILE A 282 -27.83 -3.34 -2.30
CA ILE A 282 -26.48 -3.35 -2.90
C ILE A 282 -26.11 -2.12 -3.78
N PRO A 283 -27.01 -1.36 -4.43
CA PRO A 283 -26.60 -0.33 -5.39
C PRO A 283 -26.00 0.91 -4.72
N PHE A 284 -26.42 1.26 -3.49
CA PHE A 284 -25.99 2.50 -2.84
C PHE A 284 -24.51 2.50 -2.46
N VAL A 285 -24.04 1.46 -1.77
CA VAL A 285 -22.61 1.32 -1.40
C VAL A 285 -21.71 1.30 -2.64
N LYS A 286 -22.19 0.67 -3.71
CA LYS A 286 -21.47 0.63 -4.99
C LYS A 286 -21.34 2.02 -5.61
N ILE A 287 -22.42 2.79 -5.64
CA ILE A 287 -22.41 4.18 -6.15
C ILE A 287 -21.44 5.03 -5.34
N ILE A 288 -21.47 4.93 -4.01
CA ILE A 288 -20.53 5.65 -3.13
C ILE A 288 -19.09 5.29 -3.47
N ASN A 289 -18.75 4.00 -3.59
CA ASN A 289 -17.39 3.58 -3.89
C ASN A 289 -16.92 4.08 -5.28
N VAL A 290 -17.80 4.07 -6.29
CA VAL A 290 -17.49 4.62 -7.62
C VAL A 290 -17.22 6.12 -7.55
N LEU A 291 -18.11 6.88 -6.90
CA LEU A 291 -17.94 8.32 -6.72
C LEU A 291 -16.64 8.62 -6.00
N PHE A 292 -16.34 7.88 -4.93
CA PHE A 292 -15.14 8.09 -4.14
C PHE A 292 -13.87 7.66 -4.90
N THR A 293 -13.93 6.64 -5.77
CA THR A 293 -12.83 6.32 -6.71
C THR A 293 -12.59 7.45 -7.70
N ILE A 294 -13.65 8.05 -8.26
CA ILE A 294 -13.54 9.20 -9.17
C ILE A 294 -12.89 10.38 -8.45
N VAL A 295 -13.36 10.71 -7.25
CA VAL A 295 -12.79 11.79 -6.43
C VAL A 295 -11.30 11.56 -6.16
N LEU A 296 -10.91 10.36 -5.70
CA LEU A 296 -9.49 10.05 -5.47
C LEU A 296 -8.68 10.16 -6.77
N PHE A 297 -9.20 9.69 -7.90
CA PHE A 297 -8.51 9.83 -9.19
C PHE A 297 -8.31 11.29 -9.59
N LEU A 298 -9.29 12.17 -9.37
CA LEU A 298 -9.13 13.61 -9.58
C LEU A 298 -8.02 14.18 -8.69
N PHE A 299 -7.91 13.74 -7.44
CA PHE A 299 -6.80 14.13 -6.56
C PHE A 299 -5.43 13.60 -7.04
N VAL A 300 -5.36 12.43 -7.69
CA VAL A 300 -4.12 12.00 -8.37
C VAL A 300 -3.75 13.00 -9.46
N LEU A 301 -4.70 13.49 -10.26
CA LEU A 301 -4.45 14.50 -11.28
C LEU A 301 -3.98 15.83 -10.67
N ILE A 302 -4.67 16.29 -9.63
CA ILE A 302 -4.34 17.53 -8.90
C ILE A 302 -2.97 17.44 -8.21
N SER A 303 -2.57 16.26 -7.72
CA SER A 303 -1.24 16.04 -7.14
C SER A 303 -0.10 16.29 -8.13
N ASN A 304 -0.40 16.35 -9.43
CA ASN A 304 0.56 16.63 -10.49
C ASN A 304 1.78 15.67 -10.51
N SER A 305 1.64 14.49 -9.91
CA SER A 305 2.65 13.44 -9.96
C SER A 305 2.36 12.50 -11.13
N ARG A 306 3.04 12.71 -12.26
CA ARG A 306 2.91 11.91 -13.48
C ARG A 306 3.13 10.41 -13.23
N ALA A 307 4.10 10.10 -12.37
CA ALA A 307 4.39 8.71 -12.01
C ALA A 307 3.22 8.08 -11.24
N SER A 308 2.54 8.83 -10.38
CA SER A 308 1.33 8.37 -9.69
C SER A 308 0.12 8.26 -10.61
N MET A 309 -0.03 9.18 -11.57
CA MET A 309 -1.05 9.06 -12.63
C MET A 309 -0.85 7.77 -13.42
N LEU A 310 0.40 7.42 -13.75
CA LEU A 310 0.75 6.17 -14.41
C LEU A 310 0.36 4.94 -13.57
N VAL A 311 0.57 4.97 -12.24
CA VAL A 311 0.12 3.90 -11.33
C VAL A 311 -1.39 3.71 -11.41
N ALA A 312 -2.16 4.80 -11.30
CA ALA A 312 -3.63 4.72 -11.34
C ALA A 312 -4.14 4.25 -12.71
N LEU A 313 -3.64 4.84 -13.81
CA LEU A 313 -4.05 4.52 -15.17
C LEU A 313 -3.75 3.06 -15.54
N LEU A 314 -2.50 2.61 -15.34
CA LEU A 314 -2.14 1.23 -15.61
C LEU A 314 -2.80 0.26 -14.63
N GLY A 315 -2.97 0.65 -13.36
CA GLY A 315 -3.70 -0.13 -12.37
C GLY A 315 -5.15 -0.39 -12.78
N PHE A 316 -5.88 0.64 -13.22
CA PHE A 316 -7.24 0.46 -13.74
C PHE A 316 -7.26 -0.38 -15.01
N LEU A 317 -6.40 -0.05 -15.99
CA LEU A 317 -6.32 -0.75 -17.26
C LEU A 317 -6.08 -2.25 -17.07
N PHE A 318 -5.02 -2.63 -16.33
CA PHE A 318 -4.68 -4.02 -16.10
C PHE A 318 -5.72 -4.74 -15.24
N PHE A 319 -6.36 -4.06 -14.28
CA PHE A 319 -7.44 -4.66 -13.50
C PHE A 319 -8.60 -5.11 -14.40
N PHE A 320 -9.05 -4.23 -15.30
CA PHE A 320 -10.10 -4.58 -16.26
C PHE A 320 -9.65 -5.69 -17.23
N LEU A 321 -8.41 -5.67 -17.72
CA LEU A 321 -7.86 -6.73 -18.59
C LEU A 321 -7.82 -8.11 -17.92
N ILE A 322 -7.56 -8.16 -16.61
CA ILE A 322 -7.51 -9.41 -15.83
C ILE A 322 -8.92 -9.89 -15.49
N VAL A 323 -9.77 -9.02 -14.92
CA VAL A 323 -11.08 -9.40 -14.37
C VAL A 323 -12.15 -9.59 -15.46
N HIS A 324 -12.07 -8.82 -16.55
CA HIS A 324 -13.05 -8.80 -17.65
C HIS A 324 -12.41 -9.19 -18.99
N PRO A 325 -12.04 -10.47 -19.20
CA PRO A 325 -11.34 -10.90 -20.40
C PRO A 325 -12.13 -10.66 -21.70
N LYS A 326 -13.47 -10.64 -21.64
CA LYS A 326 -14.33 -10.33 -22.80
C LYS A 326 -14.22 -8.87 -23.25
N SER A 327 -13.85 -7.96 -22.35
CA SER A 327 -13.73 -6.53 -22.64
C SER A 327 -12.35 -6.13 -23.19
N ARG A 328 -11.42 -7.09 -23.37
CA ARG A 328 -10.03 -6.80 -23.80
C ARG A 328 -9.96 -6.12 -25.16
N ILE A 329 -10.74 -6.58 -26.14
CA ILE A 329 -10.76 -6.01 -27.48
C ILE A 329 -11.33 -4.59 -27.43
N ILE A 330 -12.42 -4.39 -26.69
CA ILE A 330 -13.04 -3.07 -26.50
C ILE A 330 -12.06 -2.11 -25.84
N LEU A 331 -11.38 -2.57 -24.78
CA LEU A 331 -10.40 -1.75 -24.05
C LEU A 331 -9.17 -1.44 -24.90
N ALA A 332 -8.67 -2.40 -25.68
CA ALA A 332 -7.58 -2.18 -26.63
C ALA A 332 -7.98 -1.18 -27.73
N GLY A 333 -9.20 -1.32 -28.27
CA GLY A 333 -9.78 -0.37 -29.22
C GLY A 333 -9.93 1.03 -28.63
N ALA A 334 -10.38 1.15 -27.38
CA ALA A 334 -10.49 2.42 -26.68
C ALA A 334 -9.13 3.08 -26.44
N VAL A 335 -8.12 2.32 -25.97
CA VAL A 335 -6.76 2.82 -25.80
C VAL A 335 -6.17 3.26 -27.14
N ALA A 336 -6.30 2.44 -28.18
CA ALA A 336 -5.85 2.79 -29.52
C ALA A 336 -6.55 4.06 -30.03
N LEU A 337 -7.87 4.16 -29.89
CA LEU A 337 -8.64 5.34 -30.28
C LEU A 337 -8.20 6.60 -29.54
N ILE A 338 -7.96 6.52 -28.22
CA ILE A 338 -7.42 7.63 -27.43
C ILE A 338 -6.04 8.02 -27.95
N THR A 339 -5.14 7.05 -28.14
CA THR A 339 -3.80 7.32 -28.69
C THR A 339 -3.84 7.95 -30.08
N PHE A 340 -4.68 7.44 -30.98
CA PHE A 340 -4.90 8.04 -32.30
C PHE A 340 -5.47 9.45 -32.19
N SER A 341 -6.41 9.70 -31.28
CA SER A 341 -6.97 11.04 -31.05
C SER A 341 -5.90 12.02 -30.56
N VAL A 342 -5.01 11.59 -29.66
CA VAL A 342 -3.87 12.39 -29.19
C VAL A 342 -2.89 12.69 -30.32
N ILE A 343 -2.68 11.78 -31.26
CA ILE A 343 -1.75 11.99 -32.38
C ILE A 343 -2.37 12.87 -33.48
N LEU A 344 -3.65 12.66 -33.80
CA LEU A 344 -4.27 13.22 -35.00
C LEU A 344 -5.03 14.53 -34.78
N ILE A 345 -5.41 14.87 -33.54
CA ILE A 345 -6.22 16.05 -33.23
C ILE A 345 -5.36 17.06 -32.46
N PRO A 346 -4.87 18.15 -33.09
CA PRO A 346 -3.88 19.05 -32.46
C PRO A 346 -4.31 19.64 -31.10
N PRO A 347 -5.56 20.08 -30.89
CA PRO A 347 -5.98 20.52 -29.54
C PRO A 347 -5.87 19.43 -28.46
N VAL A 348 -6.13 18.17 -28.81
CA VAL A 348 -6.00 17.03 -27.89
C VAL A 348 -4.53 16.70 -27.65
N HIS A 349 -3.71 16.73 -28.71
CA HIS A 349 -2.26 16.61 -28.62
C HIS A 349 -1.69 17.61 -27.61
N ASP A 350 -1.97 18.90 -27.82
CA ASP A 350 -1.41 19.98 -27.02
C ASP A 350 -1.89 19.91 -25.57
N PHE A 351 -3.17 19.60 -25.35
CA PHE A 351 -3.72 19.39 -24.01
C PHE A 351 -3.05 18.23 -23.28
N VAL A 352 -2.86 17.07 -23.95
CA VAL A 352 -2.19 15.92 -23.35
C VAL A 352 -0.71 16.22 -23.12
N PHE A 353 -0.02 16.86 -24.06
CA PHE A 353 1.38 17.27 -23.90
C PHE A 353 1.55 18.28 -22.77
N LEU A 354 0.58 19.17 -22.56
CA LEU A 354 0.54 20.11 -21.45
C LEU A 354 0.35 19.39 -20.10
N ILE A 355 -0.65 18.50 -19.99
CA ILE A 355 -0.92 17.73 -18.75
C ILE A 355 0.26 16.84 -18.38
N PHE A 356 0.79 16.07 -19.33
CA PHE A 356 1.92 15.18 -19.08
C PHE A 356 3.27 15.91 -19.12
N ARG A 357 3.29 17.19 -19.49
CA ARG A 357 4.51 18.01 -19.67
C ARG A 357 5.54 17.27 -20.51
N ALA A 358 5.09 16.67 -21.62
CA ALA A 358 5.90 15.78 -22.45
C ALA A 358 7.13 16.51 -23.04
N GLN A 359 7.03 17.82 -23.30
CA GLN A 359 8.14 18.63 -23.81
C GLN A 359 9.26 18.85 -22.77
N ASN A 360 8.91 18.96 -21.48
CA ASN A 360 9.85 19.14 -20.37
C ASN A 360 10.00 17.86 -19.56
N PHE A 361 9.74 16.70 -20.17
CA PHE A 361 9.49 15.46 -19.43
C PHE A 361 10.68 15.03 -18.57
N LEU A 362 11.90 15.27 -19.07
CA LEU A 362 13.13 14.74 -18.52
C LEU A 362 14.14 15.81 -18.04
N ASN A 363 13.79 17.10 -18.05
CA ASN A 363 14.76 18.21 -18.09
C ASN A 363 15.92 18.11 -17.05
N ILE A 364 15.68 17.69 -15.81
CA ILE A 364 16.75 17.41 -14.81
C ILE A 364 17.10 15.92 -14.72
N ARG A 365 16.15 15.03 -15.04
CA ARG A 365 16.29 13.59 -14.91
C ARG A 365 17.32 13.02 -15.87
N ASP A 366 17.44 13.58 -17.09
CA ASP A 366 18.46 13.16 -18.05
C ASP A 366 19.87 13.35 -17.47
N TYR A 367 20.12 14.51 -16.84
CA TYR A 367 21.38 14.77 -16.16
C TYR A 367 21.58 13.83 -14.96
N LEU A 368 20.56 13.63 -14.12
CA LEU A 368 20.65 12.69 -13.00
C LEU A 368 20.94 11.25 -13.47
N TRP A 369 20.33 10.81 -14.56
CA TRP A 369 20.56 9.48 -15.14
C TRP A 369 21.95 9.35 -15.75
N ALA A 370 22.42 10.38 -16.46
CA ALA A 370 23.79 10.42 -16.98
C ALA A 370 24.82 10.35 -15.85
N MET A 371 24.64 11.16 -14.79
CA MET A 371 25.49 11.13 -13.60
C MET A 371 25.44 9.78 -12.91
N SER A 372 24.26 9.16 -12.74
CA SER A 372 24.16 7.80 -12.21
C SER A 372 24.94 6.80 -13.06
N TRP A 373 24.87 6.90 -14.38
CA TRP A 373 25.61 6.01 -15.27
C TRP A 373 27.12 6.16 -15.12
N ASP A 374 27.62 7.38 -14.98
CA ASP A 374 29.06 7.61 -14.77
C ASP A 374 29.52 7.10 -13.39
N VAL A 375 28.71 7.30 -12.34
CA VAL A 375 28.98 6.69 -11.02
C VAL A 375 29.00 5.16 -11.10
N ILE A 376 28.09 4.55 -11.86
CA ILE A 376 28.01 3.09 -12.05
C ILE A 376 29.25 2.56 -12.78
N LYS A 377 29.77 3.27 -13.79
CA LYS A 377 31.00 2.88 -14.49
C LYS A 377 32.18 2.79 -13.52
N ASP A 378 32.26 3.72 -12.58
CA ASP A 378 33.35 3.79 -11.61
C ASP A 378 33.16 2.82 -10.44
N ASN A 379 31.92 2.42 -10.13
CA ASN A 379 31.58 1.58 -8.98
C ASN A 379 30.63 0.40 -9.32
N PRO A 380 30.92 -0.44 -10.32
CA PRO A 380 29.94 -1.38 -10.89
C PRO A 380 29.52 -2.51 -9.95
N PHE A 381 30.45 -3.01 -9.12
CA PHE A 381 30.21 -4.20 -8.31
C PHE A 381 29.54 -3.91 -6.97
N PHE A 382 30.05 -2.91 -6.24
CA PHE A 382 29.59 -2.59 -4.88
C PHE A 382 28.81 -1.29 -4.79
N GLY A 383 28.76 -0.49 -5.87
CA GLY A 383 28.13 0.82 -5.84
C GLY A 383 28.83 1.78 -4.87
N THR A 384 28.18 2.90 -4.59
CA THR A 384 28.71 3.96 -3.74
C THR A 384 28.45 3.79 -2.25
N GLY A 385 27.61 2.82 -1.87
CA GLY A 385 27.02 2.70 -0.54
C GLY A 385 25.57 3.23 -0.51
N PRO A 386 24.66 2.57 0.25
CA PRO A 386 23.31 3.07 0.48
C PRO A 386 23.27 4.51 1.00
N ASP A 387 22.37 5.34 0.46
CA ASP A 387 22.14 6.73 0.91
C ASP A 387 23.35 7.66 0.69
N LEU A 388 24.30 7.25 -0.16
CA LEU A 388 25.49 8.02 -0.52
C LEU A 388 25.46 8.55 -1.96
N PHE A 389 24.42 8.27 -2.76
CA PHE A 389 24.37 8.76 -4.15
C PHE A 389 24.58 10.29 -4.22
N LYS A 390 23.97 11.02 -3.29
CA LYS A 390 24.12 12.48 -3.16
C LYS A 390 25.58 12.95 -2.99
N ASP A 391 26.38 12.17 -2.28
CA ASP A 391 27.76 12.52 -1.95
C ASP A 391 28.71 12.24 -3.13
N TYR A 392 28.24 11.49 -4.13
CA TYR A 392 29.00 11.15 -5.34
C TYR A 392 28.55 11.94 -6.56
N PHE A 393 27.24 12.06 -6.83
CA PHE A 393 26.76 12.50 -8.14
C PHE A 393 27.25 13.90 -8.51
N TYR A 394 27.45 14.79 -7.53
CA TYR A 394 27.91 16.16 -7.80
C TYR A 394 29.30 16.20 -8.45
N ARG A 395 30.16 15.20 -8.17
CA ARG A 395 31.48 15.06 -8.82
C ARG A 395 31.37 14.73 -10.31
N TYR A 396 30.22 14.19 -10.71
CA TYR A 396 29.92 13.81 -12.09
C TYR A 396 29.02 14.83 -12.77
N MET A 397 28.84 16.04 -12.22
CA MET A 397 27.96 17.07 -12.77
C MET A 397 28.14 17.25 -14.29
N THR A 398 27.14 16.86 -15.06
CA THR A 398 27.13 16.98 -16.53
C THR A 398 26.36 18.21 -17.01
N ALA A 399 25.63 18.88 -16.12
CA ALA A 399 24.90 20.10 -16.46
C ALA A 399 25.85 21.28 -16.66
N PRO A 400 25.74 22.05 -17.78
CA PRO A 400 26.60 23.20 -18.02
C PRO A 400 26.56 24.19 -16.85
N GLU A 401 27.71 24.68 -16.43
CA GLU A 401 27.81 25.67 -15.35
C GLU A 401 26.98 26.92 -15.66
N GLY A 402 26.25 27.41 -14.65
CA GLY A 402 25.34 28.55 -14.78
C GLY A 402 24.00 28.24 -15.48
N SER A 403 23.79 27.03 -16.01
CA SER A 403 22.49 26.63 -16.58
C SER A 403 21.41 26.44 -15.50
N TYR A 404 20.14 26.52 -15.90
CA TYR A 404 19.02 26.21 -15.01
C TYR A 404 19.09 24.77 -14.46
N ALA A 405 19.53 23.80 -15.27
CA ALA A 405 19.71 22.43 -14.83
C ALA A 405 20.79 22.32 -13.74
N HIS A 406 21.92 23.00 -13.92
CA HIS A 406 22.97 23.07 -12.90
C HIS A 406 22.42 23.69 -11.61
N TYR A 407 21.75 24.84 -11.69
CA TYR A 407 21.11 25.47 -10.52
C TYR A 407 20.15 24.52 -9.79
N MET A 408 19.28 23.83 -10.51
CA MET A 408 18.32 22.90 -9.93
C MET A 408 18.98 21.68 -9.28
N ILE A 409 20.03 21.12 -9.88
CA ILE A 409 20.79 20.00 -9.32
C ILE A 409 21.58 20.45 -8.08
N THR A 410 22.17 21.65 -8.13
CA THR A 410 22.87 22.23 -6.99
C THR A 410 21.91 22.51 -5.84
N ASN A 411 20.72 23.04 -6.10
CA ASN A 411 19.68 23.17 -5.07
C ASN A 411 19.24 21.80 -4.55
N LEU A 412 19.11 20.78 -5.40
CA LEU A 412 18.81 19.43 -4.95
C LEU A 412 19.91 18.90 -4.00
N TYR A 413 21.17 19.18 -4.32
CA TYR A 413 22.31 18.84 -3.48
C TYR A 413 22.33 19.63 -2.16
N LEU A 414 22.09 20.94 -2.18
CA LEU A 414 22.17 21.77 -0.98
C LEU A 414 20.94 21.63 -0.08
N GLU A 415 19.75 21.65 -0.67
CA GLU A 415 18.48 21.82 0.05
C GLU A 415 17.71 20.51 0.25
N ALA A 416 17.84 19.53 -0.65
CA ALA A 416 16.93 18.40 -0.65
C ALA A 416 17.27 17.31 0.38
N GLY A 417 18.19 17.56 1.33
CA GLY A 417 18.57 16.59 2.36
C GLY A 417 18.95 15.23 1.76
N ASP A 418 18.40 14.14 2.29
CA ASP A 418 18.62 12.76 1.83
C ASP A 418 17.89 12.38 0.52
N SER A 419 17.26 13.34 -0.18
CA SER A 419 16.42 13.05 -1.36
C SER A 419 17.13 13.19 -2.71
N GLY A 420 18.46 13.36 -2.72
CA GLY A 420 19.26 13.30 -3.94
C GLY A 420 19.32 11.87 -4.48
N LEU A 421 18.28 11.45 -5.20
CA LEU A 421 18.13 10.11 -5.80
C LEU A 421 18.14 10.21 -7.33
N SER A 422 18.48 9.12 -8.01
CA SER A 422 18.55 9.07 -9.48
C SER A 422 17.19 9.16 -10.20
N HIS A 423 16.07 9.19 -9.47
CA HIS A 423 14.70 9.14 -10.04
C HIS A 423 14.47 8.00 -11.04
N ASN A 424 15.19 6.89 -10.92
CA ASN A 424 14.92 5.63 -11.59
C ASN A 424 15.37 4.51 -10.66
N PHE A 425 14.47 3.62 -10.28
CA PHE A 425 14.75 2.60 -9.28
C PHE A 425 15.90 1.66 -9.65
N LEU A 426 16.00 1.27 -10.93
CA LEU A 426 17.08 0.38 -11.38
C LEU A 426 18.43 1.10 -11.29
N LEU A 427 18.51 2.32 -11.82
CA LEU A 427 19.73 3.13 -11.73
C LEU A 427 20.08 3.43 -10.28
N PHE A 428 19.10 3.79 -9.45
CA PHE A 428 19.28 4.06 -8.03
C PHE A 428 19.92 2.86 -7.32
N ARG A 429 19.32 1.66 -7.45
CA ARG A 429 19.83 0.46 -6.79
C ARG A 429 21.19 0.04 -7.31
N LEU A 430 21.42 0.13 -8.62
CA LEU A 430 22.71 -0.19 -9.24
C LEU A 430 23.79 0.82 -8.83
N THR A 431 23.46 2.11 -8.73
CA THR A 431 24.43 3.13 -8.35
C THR A 431 24.89 2.96 -6.90
N GLU A 432 23.95 2.68 -5.99
CA GLU A 432 24.29 2.60 -4.57
C GLU A 432 24.82 1.25 -4.14
N VAL A 433 24.30 0.14 -4.68
CA VAL A 433 24.60 -1.22 -4.20
C VAL A 433 25.28 -2.08 -5.29
N GLY A 434 25.59 -1.49 -6.45
CA GLY A 434 26.25 -2.17 -7.56
C GLY A 434 25.39 -3.29 -8.14
N ILE A 435 26.05 -4.34 -8.65
CA ILE A 435 25.39 -5.49 -9.28
C ILE A 435 24.40 -6.19 -8.34
N GLY A 436 24.71 -6.25 -7.03
CA GLY A 436 23.79 -6.79 -6.02
C GLY A 436 22.51 -5.97 -5.94
N GLY A 437 22.62 -4.64 -6.04
CA GLY A 437 21.50 -3.72 -6.19
C GLY A 437 20.62 -4.03 -7.39
N LEU A 438 21.20 -4.18 -8.58
CA LEU A 438 20.45 -4.52 -9.79
C LEU A 438 19.71 -5.86 -9.66
N ILE A 439 20.38 -6.88 -9.11
CA ILE A 439 19.76 -8.19 -8.86
C ILE A 439 18.55 -8.02 -7.93
N THR A 440 18.68 -7.29 -6.81
CA THR A 440 17.54 -7.03 -5.91
C THR A 440 16.40 -6.28 -6.60
N ALA A 441 16.73 -5.30 -7.44
CA ALA A 441 15.77 -4.45 -8.12
C ALA A 441 14.95 -5.22 -9.18
N LEU A 442 15.53 -6.26 -9.79
CA LEU A 442 14.84 -7.16 -10.72
C LEU A 442 14.15 -8.33 -10.01
N TRP A 443 14.78 -8.92 -8.99
CA TRP A 443 14.26 -10.07 -8.27
C TRP A 443 12.98 -9.73 -7.50
N MET A 444 12.91 -8.57 -6.85
CA MET A 444 11.74 -8.18 -6.07
C MET A 444 10.44 -8.08 -6.90
N PRO A 445 10.36 -7.33 -8.03
CA PRO A 445 9.16 -7.34 -8.86
C PRO A 445 8.92 -8.71 -9.51
N GLY A 446 9.98 -9.45 -9.86
CA GLY A 446 9.86 -10.82 -10.34
C GLY A 446 9.19 -11.77 -9.34
N ALA A 447 9.61 -11.71 -8.06
CA ALA A 447 9.00 -12.46 -6.97
C ALA A 447 7.54 -12.05 -6.76
N PHE A 448 7.26 -10.74 -6.75
CA PHE A 448 5.89 -10.22 -6.64
C PHE A 448 4.96 -10.81 -7.70
N PHE A 449 5.34 -10.72 -8.99
CA PHE A 449 4.51 -11.23 -10.08
C PHE A 449 4.45 -12.75 -10.11
N PHE A 450 5.51 -13.45 -9.69
CA PHE A 450 5.50 -14.90 -9.55
C PHE A 450 4.42 -15.36 -8.55
N TYR A 451 4.39 -14.77 -7.35
CA TYR A 451 3.37 -15.10 -6.36
C TYR A 451 1.98 -14.66 -6.81
N CYS A 452 1.82 -13.48 -7.41
CA CYS A 452 0.55 -13.04 -7.98
C CYS A 452 0.01 -14.05 -9.01
N GLY A 453 0.84 -14.46 -9.97
CA GLY A 453 0.45 -15.41 -11.02
C GLY A 453 0.06 -16.78 -10.48
N LYS A 454 0.82 -17.31 -9.51
CA LYS A 454 0.47 -18.56 -8.83
C LYS A 454 -0.85 -18.43 -8.07
N THR A 455 -1.00 -17.39 -7.28
CA THR A 455 -2.20 -17.15 -6.45
C THR A 455 -3.45 -16.94 -7.29
N LEU A 456 -3.37 -16.17 -8.39
CA LEU A 456 -4.49 -16.00 -9.33
C LEU A 456 -4.97 -17.34 -9.90
N ARG A 457 -4.05 -18.23 -10.30
CA ARG A 457 -4.39 -19.56 -10.81
C ARG A 457 -5.09 -20.42 -9.74
N LEU A 458 -4.64 -20.35 -8.50
CA LEU A 458 -5.25 -21.07 -7.37
C LEU A 458 -6.67 -20.56 -7.06
N LEU A 459 -6.87 -19.24 -7.07
CA LEU A 459 -8.12 -18.61 -6.66
C LEU A 459 -9.20 -18.63 -7.75
N LYS A 460 -8.82 -18.65 -9.04
CA LYS A 460 -9.74 -18.49 -10.19
C LYS A 460 -11.02 -19.34 -10.10
N LYS A 461 -10.91 -20.57 -9.61
CA LYS A 461 -12.05 -21.50 -9.44
C LYS A 461 -12.50 -21.70 -7.99
N LYS A 462 -11.66 -21.34 -7.01
CA LYS A 462 -11.89 -21.67 -5.59
C LYS A 462 -12.47 -20.51 -4.79
N ASN A 463 -12.08 -19.27 -5.08
CA ASN A 463 -12.52 -18.10 -4.32
C ASN A 463 -12.50 -16.86 -5.23
N ARG A 464 -13.68 -16.46 -5.72
CA ARG A 464 -13.82 -15.33 -6.64
C ARG A 464 -13.45 -14.00 -6.00
N ASN A 465 -13.80 -13.78 -4.74
CA ASN A 465 -13.45 -12.54 -4.03
C ASN A 465 -11.94 -12.40 -3.86
N GLY A 466 -11.26 -13.47 -3.43
CA GLY A 466 -9.80 -13.51 -3.39
C GLY A 466 -9.19 -13.29 -4.76
N TYR A 467 -9.74 -13.90 -5.81
CA TYR A 467 -9.27 -13.70 -7.18
C TYR A 467 -9.35 -12.22 -7.59
N ILE A 468 -10.46 -11.53 -7.30
CA ILE A 468 -10.64 -10.10 -7.60
C ILE A 468 -9.63 -9.24 -6.82
N ILE A 469 -9.44 -9.52 -5.53
CA ILE A 469 -8.46 -8.81 -4.68
C ILE A 469 -7.04 -8.96 -5.23
N VAL A 470 -6.61 -10.20 -5.49
CA VAL A 470 -5.26 -10.47 -6.01
C VAL A 470 -5.11 -9.93 -7.43
N ALA A 471 -6.16 -9.95 -8.26
CA ALA A 471 -6.12 -9.36 -9.60
C ALA A 471 -5.89 -7.85 -9.54
N GLY A 472 -6.57 -7.15 -8.63
CA GLY A 472 -6.36 -5.71 -8.46
C GLY A 472 -5.01 -5.36 -7.85
N ILE A 473 -4.52 -6.14 -6.88
CA ILE A 473 -3.15 -5.98 -6.39
C ILE A 473 -2.12 -6.24 -7.50
N THR A 474 -2.35 -7.25 -8.35
CA THR A 474 -1.47 -7.54 -9.50
C THR A 474 -1.44 -6.34 -10.45
N ALA A 475 -2.60 -5.77 -10.77
CA ALA A 475 -2.70 -4.61 -11.65
C ALA A 475 -2.02 -3.37 -11.05
N LEU A 476 -2.20 -3.14 -9.74
CA LEU A 476 -1.51 -2.10 -8.99
C LEU A 476 0.01 -2.29 -9.05
N GLY A 477 0.50 -3.52 -8.92
CA GLY A 477 1.91 -3.85 -9.07
C GLY A 477 2.47 -3.51 -10.45
N VAL A 478 1.70 -3.71 -11.53
CA VAL A 478 2.10 -3.25 -12.88
C VAL A 478 2.28 -1.74 -12.92
N GLY A 479 1.32 -1.00 -12.36
CA GLY A 479 1.42 0.46 -12.25
C GLY A 479 2.64 0.90 -11.43
N MET A 480 2.89 0.25 -10.29
CA MET A 480 4.03 0.56 -9.41
C MET A 480 5.38 0.28 -10.08
N VAL A 481 5.51 -0.84 -10.80
CA VAL A 481 6.73 -1.17 -11.57
C VAL A 481 6.92 -0.22 -12.75
N ALA A 482 5.86 0.23 -13.42
CA ALA A 482 6.00 1.25 -14.44
C ALA A 482 6.47 2.59 -13.85
N ARG A 483 5.95 2.96 -12.68
CA ARG A 483 6.38 4.14 -11.92
C ARG A 483 7.87 4.11 -11.59
N THR A 484 8.46 2.94 -11.32
CA THR A 484 9.87 2.85 -10.95
C THR A 484 10.86 3.19 -12.08
N MET A 485 10.38 3.31 -13.32
CA MET A 485 11.17 3.87 -14.42
C MET A 485 11.40 5.38 -14.29
N PHE A 486 10.56 6.05 -13.50
CA PHE A 486 10.51 7.51 -13.36
C PHE A 486 10.71 8.00 -11.93
N GLU A 487 10.71 7.09 -10.95
CA GLU A 487 10.95 7.36 -9.55
C GLU A 487 11.84 6.28 -8.95
N SER A 488 12.72 6.67 -8.03
CA SER A 488 13.62 5.78 -7.30
C SER A 488 12.97 5.11 -6.09
N ILE A 489 11.77 5.58 -5.69
CA ILE A 489 11.17 5.21 -4.41
C ILE A 489 9.92 4.33 -4.57
N GLY A 490 9.47 3.67 -3.50
CA GLY A 490 8.11 3.10 -3.38
C GLY A 490 7.96 1.62 -3.70
N LEU A 491 9.06 0.93 -4.00
CA LEU A 491 9.11 -0.54 -3.91
C LEU A 491 10.06 -1.00 -2.80
N LEU A 492 11.30 -0.53 -2.83
CA LEU A 492 12.33 -0.88 -1.85
C LEU A 492 13.48 0.15 -1.86
N THR A 493 13.30 1.26 -1.17
CA THR A 493 14.26 2.38 -1.22
C THR A 493 15.43 2.13 -0.26
N HIS A 494 15.27 2.55 0.99
CA HIS A 494 16.19 2.30 2.10
C HIS A 494 15.42 1.93 3.38
N GLY A 495 14.27 1.28 3.22
CA GLY A 495 13.38 0.93 4.31
C GLY A 495 12.61 2.11 4.88
N TRP A 496 12.24 3.08 4.02
CA TRP A 496 11.41 4.20 4.44
C TRP A 496 9.98 3.69 4.63
N LEU A 497 9.56 3.52 5.89
CA LEU A 497 8.27 2.92 6.25
C LEU A 497 7.11 3.60 5.53
N MET A 498 7.02 4.93 5.58
CA MET A 498 5.98 5.68 4.88
C MET A 498 5.91 5.30 3.39
N VAL A 499 7.06 5.24 2.70
CA VAL A 499 7.14 5.16 1.24
C VAL A 499 7.08 3.74 0.70
N ASP A 500 7.80 2.81 1.32
CA ASP A 500 7.94 1.43 0.84
C ASP A 500 6.79 0.53 1.35
N LEU A 501 6.28 0.76 2.57
CA LEU A 501 5.28 -0.12 3.20
C LEU A 501 3.99 -0.32 2.38
N PRO A 502 3.41 0.68 1.69
CA PRO A 502 2.18 0.48 0.93
C PRO A 502 2.24 -0.64 -0.12
N PHE A 503 3.37 -0.75 -0.84
CA PHE A 503 3.60 -1.84 -1.77
C PHE A 503 3.71 -3.19 -1.04
N TRP A 504 4.46 -3.23 0.05
CA TRP A 504 4.65 -4.46 0.82
C TRP A 504 3.37 -4.96 1.47
N LEU A 505 2.50 -4.08 1.96
CA LEU A 505 1.17 -4.48 2.47
C LEU A 505 0.34 -5.18 1.40
N CYS A 506 0.35 -4.67 0.17
CA CYS A 506 -0.28 -5.35 -0.97
C CYS A 506 0.37 -6.72 -1.23
N PHE A 507 1.70 -6.80 -1.17
CA PHE A 507 2.41 -8.06 -1.37
C PHE A 507 2.08 -9.09 -0.28
N LEU A 508 2.04 -8.69 0.99
CA LEU A 508 1.68 -9.55 2.11
C LEU A 508 0.27 -10.15 1.96
N VAL A 509 -0.68 -9.39 1.42
CA VAL A 509 -2.02 -9.91 1.08
C VAL A 509 -1.93 -11.02 0.02
N VAL A 510 -1.10 -10.86 -1.00
CA VAL A 510 -0.88 -11.91 -2.01
C VAL A 510 -0.25 -13.16 -1.39
N ILE A 511 0.72 -13.00 -0.49
CA ILE A 511 1.37 -14.12 0.22
C ILE A 511 0.38 -14.85 1.13
N PHE A 512 -0.46 -14.12 1.86
CA PHE A 512 -1.53 -14.69 2.68
C PHE A 512 -2.45 -15.60 1.84
N TYR A 513 -2.93 -15.11 0.70
CA TYR A 513 -3.75 -15.91 -0.22
C TYR A 513 -2.98 -17.08 -0.85
N TYR A 514 -1.70 -16.89 -1.17
CA TYR A 514 -0.86 -17.95 -1.75
C TYR A 514 -0.81 -19.15 -0.82
N GLN A 515 -0.41 -18.93 0.44
CA GLN A 515 -0.21 -19.99 1.42
C GLN A 515 -1.52 -20.69 1.75
N ARG A 516 -2.58 -19.93 2.04
CA ARG A 516 -3.91 -20.45 2.38
C ARG A 516 -4.48 -21.40 1.32
N PHE A 517 -4.15 -21.20 0.04
CA PHE A 517 -4.69 -22.01 -1.05
C PHE A 517 -3.67 -22.99 -1.68
N SER A 518 -2.39 -22.90 -1.36
CA SER A 518 -1.37 -23.85 -1.80
C SER A 518 -1.33 -25.12 -0.97
N GLU A 519 -1.56 -25.03 0.34
CA GLU A 519 -1.50 -26.18 1.26
C GLU A 519 -2.60 -27.22 0.99
N ASN A 520 -3.77 -26.77 0.51
CA ASN A 520 -4.90 -27.62 0.11
C ASN A 520 -4.66 -28.49 -1.15
N LYS A 521 -3.43 -28.59 -1.66
CA LYS A 521 -3.11 -29.46 -2.81
C LYS A 521 -2.63 -30.85 -2.44
N ASN A 522 -2.11 -31.03 -1.24
CA ASN A 522 -1.66 -32.33 -0.77
C ASN A 522 -2.69 -32.81 0.25
N PRO A 523 -3.79 -33.49 -0.18
CA PRO A 523 -4.58 -34.23 0.79
C PRO A 523 -3.61 -35.17 1.48
N VAL A 524 -3.48 -35.00 2.80
CA VAL A 524 -2.71 -35.93 3.62
C VAL A 524 -3.27 -37.29 3.25
N LYS A 525 -2.46 -38.12 2.59
CA LYS A 525 -2.78 -39.53 2.42
C LYS A 525 -2.70 -40.08 3.84
N ASN A 526 -3.81 -40.01 4.56
CA ASN A 526 -3.98 -40.71 5.82
C ASN A 526 -3.87 -42.19 5.47
N GLY A 527 -2.67 -42.73 5.67
CA GLY A 527 -2.41 -44.16 5.70
C GLY A 527 -2.82 -44.74 7.05
#